data_AF-A0A4Y7KV90-F1
#
_entry.id   AF-A0A4Y7KV90-F1
#
_cell.length_a   1.000
_cell.length_b   1.000
_cell.length_c   1.000
_cell.angle_alpha   90.00
_cell.angle_beta   90.00
_cell.angle_gamma   90.00
#
_symmetry.space_group_name_H-M   'P 1'
#
loop_
_entity.id
_entity.type
_entity.pdbx_description
1 polymer ?
#
loop_
_entity_poly.entity_id
_entity_poly.type
_entity_poly.pdbx_seq_one_letter_code
_entity_poly.pdbx_strand_id
1 'polypeptide(L)'
;MKRIFVSRKREAETKVISNKMEISAPITPGQVGYPVDVQFSGSGGSLKSDYKYIQSSVSILLGIIPLFAATLYAEWSEYRKNSKLSSEIGRISDINDGRAALLEDPNLPLSTINLDSPSVASQLLRFFLMDSSFFVENRLTLRAIMIVFLITTAIFGSEFGLYLVYMYICDRTDTFGYSIKSYSRDIFLFLYFLLIMVAAITSFKIHQDKSPITGKSILYLNRHQTEEWKGWMQVMFVMYHYFGALEIYNGIRVFIAGYVWMTGFGNFSYYYVRKDFSIARFAQMMWRLNFLAAFVCIVLNNDYMFYYICPMHTFFTLMVYGALRILNKYNEIGSVIALKMASCFLIIILVWEVPGVFELVWSPFMFLLGCSVTFLGPEGTRSLKEWHVRTGLDRYIWIIGMIYAYYHPTVEKWMEKLEEAEFKRRISIKLAAASVSLTVGYLWFEYIYKLDSITYQKYHPYTSWIPITVYICLRNVTQYFRCYSLTLFA
;
A
#
# COMPACT_ATOMS: atom_id res chain seq x y z
N MET A 1 -31.33 -45.25 -22.51
CA MET A 1 -29.87 -45.41 -22.30
C MET A 1 -29.02 -44.28 -22.90
N LYS A 2 -29.10 -43.95 -24.20
CA LYS A 2 -28.30 -42.86 -24.82
C LYS A 2 -28.47 -41.46 -24.16
N ARG A 3 -29.68 -41.08 -23.72
CA ARG A 3 -29.91 -39.78 -23.02
C ARG A 3 -29.26 -39.71 -21.63
N ILE A 4 -29.20 -40.81 -20.90
CA ILE A 4 -28.58 -40.89 -19.57
C ILE A 4 -27.06 -40.81 -19.69
N PHE A 5 -26.48 -41.42 -20.73
CA PHE A 5 -25.04 -41.36 -20.99
C PHE A 5 -24.59 -39.95 -21.42
N VAL A 6 -25.41 -39.25 -22.22
CA VAL A 6 -25.17 -37.85 -22.62
C VAL A 6 -25.34 -36.88 -21.45
N SER A 7 -26.28 -37.15 -20.53
CA SER A 7 -26.45 -36.39 -19.29
C SER A 7 -25.27 -36.56 -18.35
N ARG A 8 -24.81 -37.79 -18.09
CA ARG A 8 -23.63 -38.05 -17.25
C ARG A 8 -22.32 -37.54 -17.88
N LYS A 9 -22.20 -37.57 -19.20
CA LYS A 9 -21.05 -37.00 -19.91
C LYS A 9 -21.04 -35.46 -19.80
N ARG A 10 -22.20 -34.80 -19.96
CA ARG A 10 -22.33 -33.36 -19.72
C ARG A 10 -22.05 -33.00 -18.26
N GLU A 11 -22.55 -33.78 -17.31
CA GLU A 11 -22.35 -33.55 -15.88
C GLU A 11 -20.88 -33.75 -15.45
N ALA A 12 -20.18 -34.72 -16.06
CA ALA A 12 -18.75 -34.91 -15.88
C ALA A 12 -17.93 -33.79 -16.56
N GLU A 13 -18.32 -33.35 -17.76
CA GLU A 13 -17.69 -32.21 -18.44
C GLU A 13 -17.91 -30.90 -17.67
N THR A 14 -19.10 -30.67 -17.10
CA THR A 14 -19.41 -29.52 -16.23
C THR A 14 -18.62 -29.58 -14.93
N LYS A 15 -18.46 -30.75 -14.30
CA LYS A 15 -17.60 -30.92 -13.11
C LYS A 15 -16.11 -30.72 -13.42
N VAL A 16 -15.63 -31.15 -14.58
CA VAL A 16 -14.24 -30.92 -15.01
C VAL A 16 -13.99 -29.46 -15.36
N ILE A 17 -14.96 -28.79 -16.00
CA ILE A 17 -14.91 -27.35 -16.29
C ILE A 17 -15.00 -26.53 -15.00
N SER A 18 -15.87 -26.90 -14.07
CA SER A 18 -16.02 -26.27 -12.75
C SER A 18 -14.77 -26.46 -11.88
N ASN A 19 -14.17 -27.67 -11.84
CA ASN A 19 -12.88 -27.88 -11.18
C ASN A 19 -11.74 -27.11 -11.86
N LYS A 20 -11.76 -26.97 -13.19
CA LYS A 20 -10.82 -26.08 -13.90
C LYS A 20 -11.07 -24.62 -13.54
N MET A 21 -12.33 -24.17 -13.41
CA MET A 21 -12.70 -22.79 -13.05
C MET A 21 -12.36 -22.45 -11.59
N GLU A 22 -12.64 -23.35 -10.64
CA GLU A 22 -12.27 -23.24 -9.22
C GLU A 22 -10.75 -23.14 -9.02
N ILE A 23 -9.95 -23.72 -9.92
CA ILE A 23 -8.48 -23.73 -9.81
C ILE A 23 -7.81 -22.63 -10.66
N SER A 24 -8.54 -21.99 -11.61
CA SER A 24 -7.91 -21.12 -12.64
C SER A 24 -8.39 -19.67 -12.72
N ALA A 25 -9.37 -19.23 -11.94
CA ALA A 25 -9.80 -17.83 -11.94
C ALA A 25 -9.88 -17.24 -10.52
N PRO A 26 -9.35 -16.02 -10.26
CA PRO A 26 -9.80 -15.26 -9.12
C PRO A 26 -11.28 -14.94 -9.30
N ILE A 27 -12.09 -15.32 -8.31
CA ILE A 27 -13.53 -15.07 -8.29
C ILE A 27 -13.72 -13.55 -8.28
N THR A 28 -14.21 -12.99 -9.39
CA THR A 28 -14.69 -11.59 -9.41
C THR A 28 -16.06 -11.52 -8.73
N PRO A 29 -16.34 -10.48 -7.93
CA PRO A 29 -17.71 -10.18 -7.49
C PRO A 29 -18.62 -10.07 -8.72
N GLY A 30 -19.80 -10.69 -8.67
CA GLY A 30 -20.77 -10.69 -9.77
C GLY A 30 -21.14 -12.07 -10.35
N GLN A 31 -20.53 -13.18 -9.90
CA GLN A 31 -20.92 -14.53 -10.36
C GLN A 31 -21.94 -15.24 -9.44
N VAL A 32 -22.45 -14.58 -8.40
CA VAL A 32 -23.35 -15.21 -7.42
C VAL A 32 -24.70 -14.50 -7.43
N GLY A 33 -25.62 -14.98 -8.25
CA GLY A 33 -27.03 -14.56 -8.21
C GLY A 33 -27.72 -15.18 -6.99
N TYR A 34 -28.37 -14.35 -6.19
CA TYR A 34 -29.20 -14.77 -5.05
C TYR A 34 -30.69 -14.59 -5.42
N PRO A 35 -31.55 -15.62 -5.30
CA PRO A 35 -32.99 -15.40 -5.21
C PRO A 35 -33.33 -14.86 -3.81
N VAL A 36 -34.04 -13.74 -3.82
CA VAL A 36 -34.60 -13.05 -2.64
C VAL A 36 -35.78 -13.84 -2.10
N ASP A 37 -35.83 -14.03 -0.78
CA ASP A 37 -37.03 -13.93 0.10
C ASP A 37 -36.78 -14.70 1.40
N VAL A 38 -36.65 -14.02 2.56
CA VAL A 38 -37.27 -14.38 3.86
C VAL A 38 -37.18 -13.17 4.80
N GLN A 39 -38.32 -12.76 5.35
CA GLN A 39 -38.51 -11.71 6.36
C GLN A 39 -37.82 -12.04 7.70
N PHE A 40 -37.16 -11.04 8.32
CA PHE A 40 -36.71 -11.12 9.72
C PHE A 40 -37.51 -10.19 10.63
N SER A 41 -38.02 -10.77 11.71
CA SER A 41 -38.55 -10.13 12.91
C SER A 41 -37.58 -10.43 14.07
N GLY A 42 -37.36 -9.45 14.96
CA GLY A 42 -36.95 -9.74 16.34
C GLY A 42 -35.63 -9.14 16.81
N SER A 43 -35.77 -8.20 17.74
CA SER A 43 -34.79 -7.38 18.49
C SER A 43 -33.81 -8.11 19.43
N GLY A 44 -32.66 -7.46 19.71
CA GLY A 44 -32.02 -7.54 21.04
C GLY A 44 -30.50 -7.36 21.16
N GLY A 45 -30.03 -6.12 21.37
CA GLY A 45 -29.11 -5.72 22.46
C GLY A 45 -27.63 -6.15 22.37
N SER A 46 -26.70 -5.29 21.91
CA SER A 46 -25.98 -4.20 22.62
C SER A 46 -24.92 -4.64 23.65
N LEU A 47 -23.77 -3.95 23.59
CA LEU A 47 -22.63 -3.89 24.53
C LEU A 47 -21.43 -4.84 24.28
N LYS A 48 -20.61 -4.53 23.26
CA LYS A 48 -19.15 -4.81 23.26
C LYS A 48 -18.36 -3.99 22.23
N SER A 49 -18.63 -2.68 22.13
CA SER A 49 -18.12 -1.79 21.07
C SER A 49 -16.93 -0.90 21.47
N ASP A 50 -16.43 -0.93 22.71
CA ASP A 50 -15.72 0.26 23.22
C ASP A 50 -14.19 0.20 23.30
N TYR A 51 -13.52 -0.83 22.78
CA TYR A 51 -12.05 -0.92 22.89
C TYR A 51 -11.27 -0.83 21.57
N LYS A 52 -11.95 -0.68 20.41
CA LYS A 52 -11.30 -0.74 19.08
C LYS A 52 -11.11 0.63 18.39
N TYR A 53 -11.52 1.73 19.02
CA TYR A 53 -11.49 3.09 18.45
C TYR A 53 -10.23 3.91 18.78
N ILE A 54 -9.25 3.37 19.50
CA ILE A 54 -8.25 4.21 20.18
C ILE A 54 -7.07 4.67 19.29
N GLN A 55 -6.78 4.06 18.14
CA GLN A 55 -5.50 4.32 17.46
C GLN A 55 -5.56 5.22 16.20
N SER A 56 -6.64 5.19 15.42
CA SER A 56 -6.94 6.28 14.45
C SER A 56 -7.33 7.56 15.16
N SER A 57 -7.76 7.44 16.43
CA SER A 57 -7.99 8.57 17.31
C SER A 57 -6.70 9.31 17.66
N VAL A 58 -5.49 8.75 17.61
CA VAL A 58 -4.33 9.50 18.15
C VAL A 58 -3.92 10.71 17.31
N SER A 59 -3.99 10.66 15.96
CA SER A 59 -3.76 11.84 15.12
C SER A 59 -4.97 12.77 15.06
N ILE A 60 -6.18 12.21 15.17
CA ILE A 60 -7.45 12.95 15.29
C ILE A 60 -7.52 13.67 16.66
N LEU A 61 -6.98 13.09 17.72
CA LEU A 61 -7.03 13.54 19.12
C LEU A 61 -5.79 14.36 19.51
N LEU A 62 -4.65 14.22 18.83
CA LEU A 62 -3.48 15.11 18.94
C LEU A 62 -3.54 16.28 17.94
N GLY A 63 -4.32 16.17 16.87
CA GLY A 63 -4.45 17.21 15.84
C GLY A 63 -5.74 18.01 15.96
N ILE A 64 -6.90 17.34 15.92
CA ILE A 64 -8.21 18.02 15.88
C ILE A 64 -8.57 18.57 17.25
N ILE A 65 -8.42 17.80 18.32
CA ILE A 65 -8.81 18.26 19.67
C ILE A 65 -7.96 19.45 20.16
N PRO A 66 -6.62 19.46 20.02
CA PRO A 66 -5.80 20.59 20.43
C PRO A 66 -5.99 21.80 19.50
N LEU A 67 -6.20 21.59 18.19
CA LEU A 67 -6.48 22.67 17.26
C LEU A 67 -7.86 23.29 17.50
N PHE A 68 -8.87 22.46 17.76
CA PHE A 68 -10.24 22.88 18.10
C PHE A 68 -10.30 23.56 19.47
N ALA A 69 -9.59 23.01 20.47
CA ALA A 69 -9.44 23.64 21.78
C ALA A 69 -8.68 24.97 21.67
N ALA A 70 -7.66 25.06 20.81
CA ALA A 70 -6.94 26.30 20.53
C ALA A 70 -7.81 27.35 19.83
N THR A 71 -8.63 26.99 18.84
CA THR A 71 -9.56 27.94 18.20
C THR A 71 -10.65 28.39 19.16
N LEU A 72 -11.22 27.49 19.96
CA LEU A 72 -12.19 27.84 21.00
C LEU A 72 -11.56 28.73 22.08
N TYR A 73 -10.34 28.42 22.50
CA TYR A 73 -9.60 29.23 23.48
C TYR A 73 -9.26 30.62 22.93
N ALA A 74 -8.87 30.72 21.65
CA ALA A 74 -8.65 32.00 20.98
C ALA A 74 -9.94 32.84 20.95
N GLU A 75 -11.07 32.26 20.54
CA GLU A 75 -12.38 32.95 20.53
C GLU A 75 -12.84 33.35 21.94
N TRP A 76 -12.64 32.49 22.93
CA TRP A 76 -12.98 32.78 24.31
C TRP A 76 -12.11 33.90 24.90
N SER A 77 -10.80 33.91 24.60
CA SER A 77 -9.87 34.94 25.07
C SER A 77 -10.18 36.32 24.49
N GLU A 78 -10.63 36.38 23.23
CA GLU A 78 -11.06 37.62 22.58
C GLU A 78 -12.40 38.11 23.13
N TYR A 79 -13.37 37.23 23.34
CA TYR A 79 -14.62 37.58 24.02
C TYR A 79 -14.34 38.18 25.41
N ARG A 80 -13.41 37.60 26.16
CA ARG A 80 -12.98 38.12 27.45
C ARG A 80 -12.30 39.48 27.33
N LYS A 81 -11.42 39.69 26.34
CA LYS A 81 -10.78 40.99 26.08
C LYS A 81 -11.81 42.07 25.73
N ASN A 82 -12.76 41.77 24.86
CA ASN A 82 -13.83 42.70 24.47
C ASN A 82 -14.80 42.98 25.62
N SER A 83 -15.10 41.99 26.46
CA SER A 83 -15.91 42.19 27.68
C SER A 83 -15.22 43.10 28.71
N LYS A 84 -13.89 42.95 28.88
CA LYS A 84 -13.10 43.84 29.74
C LYS A 84 -13.04 45.26 29.19
N LEU A 85 -12.76 45.42 27.90
CA LEU A 85 -12.76 46.72 27.22
C LEU A 85 -14.13 47.41 27.33
N SER A 86 -15.23 46.66 27.17
CA SER A 86 -16.59 47.17 27.35
C SER A 86 -16.89 47.57 28.80
N SER A 87 -16.37 46.83 29.79
CA SER A 87 -16.52 47.20 31.21
C SER A 87 -15.66 48.40 31.62
N GLU A 88 -14.52 48.60 30.96
CA GLU A 88 -13.58 49.68 31.23
C GLU A 88 -14.03 50.98 30.55
N ILE A 89 -14.59 50.90 29.35
CA ILE A 89 -15.30 52.02 28.69
C ILE A 89 -16.55 52.41 29.49
N GLY A 90 -17.31 51.45 30.03
CA GLY A 90 -18.44 51.73 30.93
C GLY A 90 -18.02 52.42 32.23
N ARG A 91 -16.86 52.07 32.79
CA ARG A 91 -16.30 52.77 33.96
C ARG A 91 -15.76 54.16 33.63
N ILE A 92 -15.21 54.37 32.44
CA ILE A 92 -14.73 55.70 32.00
C ILE A 92 -15.90 56.63 31.69
N SER A 93 -17.02 56.13 31.16
CA SER A 93 -18.25 56.93 31.03
C SER A 93 -18.85 57.31 32.39
N ASP A 94 -18.79 56.42 33.39
CA ASP A 94 -19.28 56.71 34.75
C ASP A 94 -18.37 57.69 35.53
N ILE A 95 -17.07 57.78 35.18
CA ILE A 95 -16.13 58.71 35.82
C ILE A 95 -16.17 60.10 35.17
N ASN A 96 -16.57 60.21 33.89
CA ASN A 96 -16.62 61.48 33.16
C ASN A 96 -17.86 62.34 33.46
N ASP A 97 -18.88 61.81 34.13
CA ASP A 97 -20.04 62.61 34.60
C ASP A 97 -19.79 63.36 35.93
N GLY A 98 -18.58 63.25 36.50
CA GLY A 98 -18.22 63.87 37.77
C GLY A 98 -17.12 64.94 37.74
N ARG A 99 -16.41 65.15 36.62
CA ARG A 99 -15.33 66.15 36.53
C ARG A 99 -15.20 66.76 35.14
N ALA A 100 -15.98 67.81 34.91
CA ALA A 100 -15.54 68.88 34.02
C ALA A 100 -14.42 69.70 34.71
N ALA A 101 -13.47 70.16 33.90
CA ALA A 101 -12.37 71.10 34.20
C ALA A 101 -11.06 70.50 34.77
N LEU A 102 -10.06 70.29 33.89
CA LEU A 102 -8.76 71.01 33.86
C LEU A 102 -7.64 70.22 33.16
N LEU A 103 -7.05 70.88 32.16
CA LEU A 103 -5.69 70.77 31.60
C LEU A 103 -5.41 69.75 30.47
N GLU A 104 -5.23 70.34 29.28
CA GLU A 104 -4.33 69.86 28.21
C GLU A 104 -2.91 69.68 28.74
N ASP A 105 -2.24 68.59 28.35
CA ASP A 105 -0.77 68.60 28.19
C ASP A 105 -0.35 67.60 27.08
N PRO A 106 0.30 68.06 25.99
CA PRO A 106 0.67 67.23 24.86
C PRO A 106 2.16 66.87 24.90
N ASN A 107 2.60 65.91 25.72
CA ASN A 107 3.98 65.38 25.65
C ASN A 107 4.15 64.06 26.42
N LEU A 108 4.34 62.91 25.73
CA LEU A 108 5.38 61.87 25.94
C LEU A 108 5.09 60.57 25.14
N PRO A 109 6.07 59.69 24.86
CA PRO A 109 6.73 59.57 23.57
C PRO A 109 6.36 58.30 22.79
N LEU A 110 6.58 58.37 21.47
CA LEU A 110 6.54 57.25 20.54
C LEU A 110 7.61 56.20 20.93
N SER A 111 7.24 55.17 21.69
CA SER A 111 8.16 54.08 22.01
C SER A 111 8.21 53.06 20.87
N THR A 112 9.31 53.11 20.14
CA THR A 112 9.86 52.13 19.20
C THR A 112 9.65 50.69 19.69
N ILE A 113 8.85 49.90 18.97
CA ILE A 113 8.84 48.44 19.14
C ILE A 113 9.80 47.86 18.10
N ASN A 114 10.96 47.42 18.59
CA ASN A 114 11.91 46.62 17.82
C ASN A 114 11.27 45.29 17.40
N LEU A 115 11.26 45.03 16.09
CA LEU A 115 10.86 43.77 15.47
C LEU A 115 12.04 42.79 15.45
N ASP A 116 12.25 42.05 16.54
CA ASP A 116 13.03 40.82 16.49
C ASP A 116 12.07 39.64 16.28
N SER A 117 12.20 38.95 15.14
CA SER A 117 11.37 37.80 14.81
C SER A 117 11.69 36.62 15.75
N PRO A 118 10.71 36.07 16.48
CA PRO A 118 10.97 34.97 17.42
C PRO A 118 11.29 33.67 16.67
N SER A 119 12.25 32.90 17.18
CA SER A 119 12.64 31.61 16.61
C SER A 119 11.47 30.60 16.61
N VAL A 120 11.41 29.72 15.61
CA VAL A 120 10.34 28.70 15.45
C VAL A 120 10.16 27.83 16.71
N ALA A 121 11.24 27.56 17.45
CA ALA A 121 11.18 26.83 18.71
C ALA A 121 10.46 27.60 19.83
N SER A 122 10.62 28.93 19.88
CA SER A 122 9.91 29.81 20.82
C SER A 122 8.41 29.88 20.50
N GLN A 123 8.05 29.90 19.21
CA GLN A 123 6.65 29.88 18.77
C GLN A 123 5.97 28.54 19.08
N LEU A 124 6.65 27.41 18.88
CA LEU A 124 6.14 26.09 19.25
C LEU A 124 5.98 25.94 20.78
N LEU A 125 6.93 26.45 21.56
CA LEU A 125 6.85 26.45 23.03
C LEU A 125 5.64 27.28 23.52
N ARG A 126 5.43 28.48 22.95
CA ARG A 126 4.27 29.34 23.26
C ARG A 126 2.93 28.71 22.88
N PHE A 127 2.89 27.94 21.78
CA PHE A 127 1.73 27.15 21.38
C PHE A 127 1.42 26.04 22.40
N PHE A 128 2.44 25.28 22.84
CA PHE A 128 2.25 24.22 23.85
C PHE A 128 1.93 24.75 25.25
N LEU A 129 2.43 25.94 25.61
CA LEU A 129 2.16 26.60 26.90
C LEU A 129 0.82 27.35 26.97
N MET A 130 -0.02 27.28 25.91
CA MET A 130 -1.31 27.97 25.84
C MET A 130 -1.23 29.49 26.15
N ASP A 131 -0.22 30.18 25.61
CA ASP A 131 -0.06 31.62 25.84
C ASP A 131 -1.17 32.42 25.14
N SER A 132 -2.02 33.10 25.92
CA SER A 132 -3.16 33.89 25.45
C SER A 132 -2.80 34.96 24.40
N SER A 133 -1.58 35.52 24.43
CA SER A 133 -1.15 36.54 23.47
C SER A 133 -0.93 35.97 22.06
N PHE A 134 -0.36 34.76 21.97
CA PHE A 134 -0.03 34.07 20.72
C PHE A 134 -1.28 33.59 19.96
N PHE A 135 -2.29 33.09 20.68
CA PHE A 135 -3.53 32.59 20.08
C PHE A 135 -4.43 33.71 19.54
N VAL A 136 -4.41 34.89 20.16
CA VAL A 136 -5.12 36.08 19.66
C VAL A 136 -4.45 36.61 18.40
N GLU A 137 -3.12 36.67 18.37
CA GLU A 137 -2.35 37.14 17.21
C GLU A 137 -2.49 36.21 15.98
N ASN A 138 -2.49 34.88 16.20
CA ASN A 138 -2.59 33.88 15.13
C ASN A 138 -4.02 33.33 14.92
N ARG A 139 -5.06 33.96 15.48
CA ARG A 139 -6.45 33.47 15.46
C ARG A 139 -6.95 33.19 14.06
N LEU A 140 -6.73 34.13 13.13
CA LEU A 140 -7.18 34.00 11.73
C LEU A 140 -6.46 32.84 11.03
N THR A 141 -5.17 32.65 11.30
CA THR A 141 -4.36 31.56 10.75
C THR A 141 -4.83 30.20 11.27
N LEU A 142 -5.06 30.07 12.59
CA LEU A 142 -5.57 28.83 13.19
C LEU A 142 -6.98 28.48 12.71
N ARG A 143 -7.86 29.49 12.60
CA ARG A 143 -9.21 29.31 12.05
C ARG A 143 -9.15 28.92 10.57
N ALA A 144 -8.29 29.54 9.78
CA ALA A 144 -8.09 29.18 8.38
C ALA A 144 -7.57 27.74 8.23
N ILE A 145 -6.56 27.33 9.01
CA ILE A 145 -6.03 25.96 8.98
C ILE A 145 -7.11 24.94 9.35
N MET A 146 -7.88 25.20 10.41
CA MET A 146 -8.96 24.32 10.84
C MET A 146 -10.08 24.20 9.78
N ILE A 147 -10.52 25.34 9.22
CA ILE A 147 -11.55 25.37 8.18
C ILE A 147 -11.06 24.63 6.93
N VAL A 148 -9.83 24.89 6.49
CA VAL A 148 -9.23 24.18 5.34
C VAL A 148 -9.15 22.68 5.61
N PHE A 149 -8.74 22.26 6.81
CA PHE A 149 -8.70 20.84 7.18
C PHE A 149 -10.10 20.19 7.20
N LEU A 150 -11.10 20.87 7.75
CA LEU A 150 -12.47 20.35 7.83
C LEU A 150 -13.13 20.27 6.44
N ILE A 151 -12.96 21.30 5.61
CA ILE A 151 -13.46 21.33 4.23
C ILE A 151 -12.77 20.25 3.40
N THR A 152 -11.43 20.14 3.47
CA THR A 152 -10.70 19.13 2.69
C THR A 152 -11.10 17.71 3.11
N THR A 153 -11.17 17.40 4.40
CA THR A 153 -11.61 16.07 4.87
C THR A 153 -13.05 15.76 4.48
N ALA A 154 -13.95 16.74 4.49
CA ALA A 154 -15.34 16.56 4.05
C ALA A 154 -15.44 16.31 2.53
N ILE A 155 -14.70 17.07 1.71
CA ILE A 155 -14.68 16.90 0.24
C ILE A 155 -14.11 15.53 -0.14
N PHE A 156 -12.92 15.19 0.37
CA PHE A 156 -12.31 13.89 0.05
C PHE A 156 -13.15 12.72 0.59
N GLY A 157 -13.80 12.89 1.74
CA GLY A 157 -14.72 11.90 2.29
C GLY A 157 -15.96 11.70 1.44
N SER A 158 -16.55 12.77 0.91
CA SER A 158 -17.75 12.69 0.06
C SER A 158 -17.45 12.09 -1.31
N GLU A 159 -16.33 12.47 -1.93
CA GLU A 159 -15.85 11.85 -3.18
C GLU A 159 -15.63 10.35 -3.02
N PHE A 160 -14.92 9.95 -1.96
CA PHE A 160 -14.68 8.54 -1.64
C PHE A 160 -15.99 7.77 -1.41
N GLY A 161 -16.92 8.35 -0.65
CA GLY A 161 -18.24 7.78 -0.43
C GLY A 161 -19.03 7.59 -1.72
N LEU A 162 -18.98 8.57 -2.64
CA LEU A 162 -19.64 8.48 -3.94
C LEU A 162 -19.08 7.32 -4.79
N TYR A 163 -17.75 7.13 -4.81
CA TYR A 163 -17.14 5.99 -5.50
C TYR A 163 -17.60 4.65 -4.92
N LEU A 164 -17.70 4.53 -3.59
CA LEU A 164 -18.18 3.31 -2.94
C LEU A 164 -19.65 3.03 -3.26
N VAL A 165 -20.50 4.05 -3.25
CA VAL A 165 -21.91 3.94 -3.65
C VAL A 165 -22.02 3.54 -5.12
N TYR A 166 -21.20 4.13 -6.00
CA TYR A 166 -21.16 3.76 -7.40
C TYR A 166 -20.78 2.28 -7.59
N MET A 167 -19.74 1.80 -6.90
CA MET A 167 -19.37 0.38 -6.92
C MET A 167 -20.49 -0.52 -6.40
N TYR A 168 -21.17 -0.10 -5.33
CA TYR A 168 -22.31 -0.84 -4.77
C TYR A 168 -23.45 -0.97 -5.79
N ILE A 169 -23.81 0.13 -6.46
CA ILE A 169 -24.83 0.12 -7.50
C ILE A 169 -24.41 -0.79 -8.65
N CYS A 170 -23.17 -0.68 -9.13
CA CYS A 170 -22.69 -1.51 -10.25
C CYS A 170 -22.62 -3.02 -9.94
N ASP A 171 -22.31 -3.43 -8.71
CA ASP A 171 -22.13 -4.84 -8.35
C ASP A 171 -23.40 -5.48 -7.76
N ARG A 172 -24.13 -4.74 -6.92
CA ARG A 172 -25.26 -5.25 -6.13
C ARG A 172 -26.63 -4.88 -6.67
N THR A 173 -26.71 -4.00 -7.66
CA THR A 173 -27.98 -3.65 -8.30
C THR A 173 -27.94 -3.98 -9.78
N ASP A 174 -29.05 -4.48 -10.33
CA ASP A 174 -29.18 -4.81 -11.75
C ASP A 174 -29.38 -3.56 -12.65
N THR A 175 -29.00 -2.37 -12.18
CA THR A 175 -29.20 -1.12 -12.93
C THR A 175 -28.41 -1.10 -14.24
N PHE A 176 -27.28 -1.81 -14.28
CA PHE A 176 -26.45 -1.99 -15.47
C PHE A 176 -26.47 -3.46 -15.87
N GLY A 177 -26.73 -3.74 -17.15
CA GLY A 177 -26.74 -5.12 -17.65
C GLY A 177 -25.35 -5.77 -17.58
N TYR A 178 -25.30 -7.05 -17.23
CA TYR A 178 -24.07 -7.83 -17.23
C TYR A 178 -23.61 -8.15 -18.65
N SER A 179 -22.32 -8.00 -18.92
CA SER A 179 -21.69 -8.40 -20.17
C SER A 179 -20.68 -9.52 -19.95
N ILE A 180 -20.60 -10.44 -20.91
CA ILE A 180 -19.62 -11.53 -20.88
C ILE A 180 -18.26 -10.97 -21.30
N LYS A 181 -17.20 -11.33 -20.58
CA LYS A 181 -15.83 -10.94 -20.92
C LYS A 181 -15.45 -11.52 -22.28
N SER A 182 -15.01 -10.67 -23.21
CA SER A 182 -14.55 -11.06 -24.54
C SER A 182 -13.04 -10.86 -24.63
N TYR A 183 -12.31 -11.93 -24.92
CA TYR A 183 -10.86 -11.89 -25.08
C TYR A 183 -10.48 -12.04 -26.56
N SER A 184 -9.76 -11.06 -27.08
CA SER A 184 -9.01 -11.15 -28.33
C SER A 184 -7.57 -10.79 -28.05
N ARG A 185 -6.65 -11.72 -28.38
CA ARG A 185 -5.22 -11.54 -28.17
C ARG A 185 -4.67 -10.33 -28.92
N ASP A 186 -5.14 -10.12 -30.15
CA ASP A 186 -4.65 -9.04 -31.01
C ASP A 186 -5.08 -7.67 -30.49
N ILE A 187 -6.34 -7.54 -30.04
CA ILE A 187 -6.84 -6.31 -29.41
C ILE A 187 -6.11 -6.05 -28.10
N PHE A 188 -5.91 -7.08 -27.27
CA PHE A 188 -5.19 -6.98 -26.01
C PHE A 188 -3.77 -6.44 -26.20
N LEU A 189 -3.02 -7.03 -27.14
CA LEU A 189 -1.65 -6.60 -27.45
C LEU A 189 -1.63 -5.22 -28.09
N PHE A 190 -2.55 -4.93 -29.02
CA PHE A 190 -2.66 -3.62 -29.65
C PHE A 190 -2.87 -2.50 -28.62
N LEU A 191 -3.83 -2.67 -27.71
CA LEU A 191 -4.11 -1.69 -26.65
C LEU A 191 -2.91 -1.53 -25.71
N TYR A 192 -2.20 -2.61 -25.39
CA TYR A 192 -1.02 -2.54 -24.54
C TYR A 192 0.14 -1.81 -25.22
N PHE A 193 0.42 -2.11 -26.49
CA PHE A 193 1.46 -1.40 -27.25
C PHE A 193 1.11 0.07 -27.47
N LEU A 194 -0.16 0.39 -27.73
CA LEU A 194 -0.63 1.76 -27.82
C LEU A 194 -0.39 2.52 -26.51
N LEU A 195 -0.70 1.90 -25.36
CA LEU A 195 -0.45 2.51 -24.06
C LEU A 195 1.04 2.74 -23.81
N ILE A 196 1.91 1.78 -24.13
CA ILE A 196 3.36 1.95 -24.02
C ILE A 196 3.85 3.08 -24.93
N MET A 197 3.33 3.17 -26.16
CA MET A 197 3.70 4.23 -27.10
C MET A 197 3.29 5.60 -26.58
N VAL A 198 2.07 5.75 -26.08
CA VAL A 198 1.60 7.00 -25.46
C VAL A 198 2.46 7.35 -24.25
N ALA A 199 2.71 6.39 -23.35
CA ALA A 199 3.58 6.58 -22.19
C ALA A 199 4.99 7.03 -22.59
N ALA A 200 5.55 6.42 -23.65
CA ALA A 200 6.87 6.77 -24.18
C ALA A 200 6.89 8.16 -24.82
N ILE A 201 5.82 8.60 -25.47
CA ILE A 201 5.75 9.96 -26.04
C ILE A 201 5.55 11.01 -24.94
N THR A 202 4.67 10.75 -23.97
CA THR A 202 4.23 11.77 -22.99
C THR A 202 5.12 11.88 -21.77
N SER A 203 5.85 10.82 -21.42
CA SER A 203 6.38 10.66 -20.06
C SER A 203 7.79 10.09 -20.01
N PHE A 204 8.52 10.17 -21.11
CA PHE A 204 9.93 9.84 -21.14
C PHE A 204 10.73 10.88 -20.35
N LYS A 205 11.22 10.51 -19.17
CA LYS A 205 12.12 11.36 -18.39
C LYS A 205 13.48 10.71 -18.20
N ILE A 206 14.50 11.56 -18.28
CA ILE A 206 15.89 11.21 -17.96
C ILE A 206 16.12 11.61 -16.51
N HIS A 207 16.34 10.62 -15.65
CA HIS A 207 16.71 10.85 -14.26
C HIS A 207 18.24 10.94 -14.15
N GLN A 208 18.74 12.09 -13.68
CA GLN A 208 20.15 12.30 -13.30
C GLN A 208 20.32 12.27 -11.78
N ASP A 209 19.66 11.34 -11.11
CA ASP A 209 19.76 11.20 -9.67
C ASP A 209 21.13 10.62 -9.27
N LYS A 210 21.76 11.26 -8.28
CA LYS A 210 22.99 10.77 -7.65
C LYS A 210 22.63 9.76 -6.57
N SER A 211 23.39 8.66 -6.47
CA SER A 211 23.22 7.66 -5.43
C SER A 211 23.30 8.31 -4.05
N PRO A 212 22.34 8.06 -3.15
CA PRO A 212 22.41 8.55 -1.77
C PRO A 212 23.54 7.89 -0.96
N ILE A 213 24.14 6.81 -1.46
CA ILE A 213 25.20 6.06 -0.78
C ILE A 213 26.59 6.52 -1.23
N THR A 214 26.78 6.84 -2.51
CA THR A 214 28.09 7.18 -3.08
C THR A 214 28.19 8.56 -3.74
N GLY A 215 27.07 9.28 -3.90
CA GLY A 215 27.04 10.62 -4.51
C GLY A 215 27.32 10.65 -6.02
N LYS A 216 27.53 9.48 -6.65
CA LYS A 216 27.74 9.30 -8.09
C LYS A 216 26.43 8.90 -8.78
N SER A 217 26.26 9.20 -10.07
CA SER A 217 25.04 8.92 -10.85
C SER A 217 24.84 7.44 -11.21
N ILE A 218 25.22 6.50 -10.33
CA ILE A 218 25.10 5.06 -10.55
C ILE A 218 24.12 4.52 -9.51
N LEU A 219 22.82 4.59 -9.82
CA LEU A 219 21.77 4.12 -8.93
C LEU A 219 21.36 2.70 -9.33
N TYR A 220 21.79 1.71 -8.54
CA TYR A 220 21.35 0.31 -8.72
C TYR A 220 19.90 0.18 -8.20
N LEU A 221 18.97 -0.15 -9.11
CA LEU A 221 17.52 -0.21 -8.84
C LEU A 221 16.93 1.14 -8.36
N ASN A 222 16.82 2.12 -9.26
CA ASN A 222 16.26 3.44 -8.93
C ASN A 222 14.82 3.31 -8.42
N ARG A 223 14.43 4.12 -7.43
CA ARG A 223 13.04 4.24 -6.96
C ARG A 223 12.09 4.52 -8.12
N HIS A 224 12.46 5.38 -9.06
CA HIS A 224 11.67 5.65 -10.25
C HIS A 224 11.47 4.41 -11.14
N GLN A 225 12.48 3.55 -11.24
CA GLN A 225 12.36 2.29 -11.98
C GLN A 225 11.50 1.26 -11.24
N THR A 226 11.55 1.22 -9.91
CA THR A 226 10.70 0.31 -9.13
C THR A 226 9.24 0.74 -9.15
N GLU A 227 8.95 2.04 -9.11
CA GLU A 227 7.58 2.55 -9.26
C GLU A 227 7.08 2.35 -10.70
N GLU A 228 7.90 2.61 -11.73
CA GLU A 228 7.58 2.26 -13.12
C GLU A 228 7.25 0.76 -13.24
N TRP A 229 8.10 -0.09 -12.65
CA TRP A 229 7.91 -1.54 -12.66
C TRP A 229 6.57 -1.91 -12.03
N LYS A 230 6.26 -1.29 -10.90
CA LYS A 230 4.98 -1.45 -10.23
C LYS A 230 3.82 -1.04 -11.14
N GLY A 231 3.82 0.16 -11.71
CA GLY A 231 2.67 0.65 -12.47
C GLY A 231 2.38 -0.16 -13.74
N TRP A 232 3.38 -0.58 -14.52
CA TRP A 232 3.10 -1.41 -15.69
C TRP A 232 2.58 -2.80 -15.29
N MET A 233 3.04 -3.37 -14.16
CA MET A 233 2.45 -4.59 -13.62
C MET A 233 1.00 -4.38 -13.17
N GLN A 234 0.64 -3.22 -12.59
CA GLN A 234 -0.76 -2.91 -12.22
C GLN A 234 -1.66 -2.84 -13.45
N VAL A 235 -1.21 -2.18 -14.53
CA VAL A 235 -1.95 -2.10 -15.79
C VAL A 235 -2.20 -3.50 -16.35
N MET A 236 -1.17 -4.35 -16.39
CA MET A 236 -1.32 -5.73 -16.85
C MET A 236 -2.28 -6.53 -15.98
N PHE A 237 -2.26 -6.31 -14.66
CA PHE A 237 -3.19 -6.93 -13.74
C PHE A 237 -4.65 -6.54 -14.05
N VAL A 238 -4.91 -5.25 -14.29
CA VAL A 238 -6.25 -4.75 -14.64
C VAL A 238 -6.70 -5.30 -15.98
N MET A 239 -5.86 -5.22 -17.03
CA MET A 239 -6.21 -5.70 -18.36
C MET A 239 -6.50 -7.22 -18.36
N TYR A 240 -5.72 -8.01 -17.62
CA TYR A 240 -5.97 -9.45 -17.46
C TYR A 240 -7.37 -9.73 -16.90
N HIS A 241 -7.77 -9.05 -15.82
CA HIS A 241 -9.09 -9.26 -15.20
C HIS A 241 -10.24 -8.72 -16.04
N TYR A 242 -10.01 -7.62 -16.75
CA TYR A 242 -11.01 -6.98 -17.62
C TYR A 242 -11.34 -7.87 -18.82
N PHE A 243 -10.33 -8.31 -19.56
CA PHE A 243 -10.52 -9.16 -20.75
C PHE A 243 -10.71 -10.65 -20.43
N GLY A 244 -10.34 -11.11 -19.23
CA GLY A 244 -10.38 -12.54 -18.88
C GLY A 244 -9.29 -13.36 -19.58
N ALA A 245 -8.10 -12.78 -19.76
CA ALA A 245 -7.01 -13.34 -20.57
C ALA A 245 -6.26 -14.50 -19.88
N LEU A 246 -6.87 -15.68 -19.79
CA LEU A 246 -6.30 -16.85 -19.11
C LEU A 246 -4.91 -17.27 -19.62
N GLU A 247 -4.58 -16.98 -20.89
CA GLU A 247 -3.27 -17.27 -21.49
C GLU A 247 -2.09 -16.63 -20.73
N ILE A 248 -2.31 -15.47 -20.11
CA ILE A 248 -1.26 -14.69 -19.43
C ILE A 248 -1.20 -15.03 -17.93
N TYR A 249 -1.98 -16.01 -17.47
CA TYR A 249 -2.05 -16.38 -16.05
C TYR A 249 -0.67 -16.64 -15.41
N ASN A 250 0.18 -17.43 -16.06
CA ASN A 250 1.52 -17.73 -15.55
C ASN A 250 2.36 -16.44 -15.40
N GLY A 251 2.20 -15.47 -16.31
CA GLY A 251 2.83 -14.16 -16.26
C GLY A 251 2.30 -13.29 -15.11
N ILE A 252 0.99 -13.23 -14.92
CA ILE A 252 0.37 -12.52 -13.79
C ILE A 252 0.87 -13.07 -12.45
N ARG A 253 1.06 -14.39 -12.35
CA ARG A 253 1.66 -15.01 -11.17
C ARG A 253 3.09 -14.54 -10.93
N VAL A 254 3.92 -14.40 -11.97
CA VAL A 254 5.26 -13.79 -11.85
C VAL A 254 5.17 -12.35 -11.36
N PHE A 255 4.18 -11.57 -11.83
CA PHE A 255 4.01 -10.19 -11.37
C PHE A 255 3.66 -10.12 -9.88
N ILE A 256 2.75 -10.98 -9.40
CA ILE A 256 2.43 -11.08 -7.97
C ILE A 256 3.69 -11.45 -7.17
N ALA A 257 4.49 -12.40 -7.66
CA ALA A 257 5.77 -12.73 -7.02
C ALA A 257 6.72 -11.52 -7.02
N GLY A 258 6.76 -10.71 -8.08
CA GLY A 258 7.52 -9.46 -8.16
C GLY A 258 7.06 -8.42 -7.14
N TYR A 259 5.76 -8.28 -6.92
CA TYR A 259 5.17 -7.43 -5.88
C TYR A 259 5.58 -7.86 -4.47
N VAL A 260 5.52 -9.17 -4.20
CA VAL A 260 5.93 -9.73 -2.90
C VAL A 260 7.44 -9.62 -2.73
N TRP A 261 8.22 -9.80 -3.79
CA TRP A 261 9.66 -9.55 -3.81
C TRP A 261 9.97 -8.10 -3.43
N MET A 262 9.30 -7.12 -4.06
CA MET A 262 9.44 -5.70 -3.73
C MET A 262 9.05 -5.39 -2.28
N THR A 263 8.07 -6.12 -1.74
CA THR A 263 7.65 -5.99 -0.33
C THR A 263 8.76 -6.45 0.60
N GLY A 264 9.40 -7.59 0.30
CA GLY A 264 10.59 -8.07 1.02
C GLY A 264 11.75 -7.08 0.91
N PHE A 265 12.10 -6.70 -0.31
CA PHE A 265 13.20 -5.79 -0.62
C PHE A 265 13.02 -4.41 0.03
N GLY A 266 11.91 -3.73 -0.26
CA GLY A 266 11.66 -2.36 0.15
C GLY A 266 11.50 -2.21 1.67
N ASN A 267 10.75 -3.10 2.32
CA ASN A 267 10.62 -3.08 3.78
C ASN A 267 11.95 -3.40 4.47
N PHE A 268 12.70 -4.40 3.97
CA PHE A 268 14.00 -4.73 4.54
C PHE A 268 14.97 -3.56 4.43
N SER A 269 15.14 -2.99 3.22
CA SER A 269 15.99 -1.81 3.01
C SER A 269 15.59 -0.65 3.90
N TYR A 270 14.30 -0.40 4.08
CA TYR A 270 13.80 0.64 4.97
C TYR A 270 14.23 0.41 6.42
N TYR A 271 13.86 -0.73 7.01
CA TYR A 271 14.13 -1.01 8.43
C TYR A 271 15.62 -1.20 8.71
N TYR A 272 16.38 -1.73 7.75
CA TYR A 272 17.82 -1.92 7.88
C TYR A 272 18.58 -0.60 7.87
N VAL A 273 18.27 0.29 6.91
CA VAL A 273 18.98 1.58 6.76
C VAL A 273 18.48 2.62 7.77
N ARG A 274 17.16 2.76 7.95
CA ARG A 274 16.59 3.80 8.82
C ARG A 274 16.58 3.41 10.30
N LYS A 275 16.67 2.11 10.62
CA LYS A 275 16.59 1.56 11.99
C LYS A 275 15.37 2.03 12.80
N ASP A 276 14.35 2.53 12.10
CA ASP A 276 13.12 3.04 12.70
C ASP A 276 12.07 1.94 12.74
N PHE A 277 11.84 1.40 13.94
CA PHE A 277 10.85 0.35 14.20
C PHE A 277 9.55 0.92 14.80
N SER A 278 9.26 2.20 14.60
CA SER A 278 8.06 2.86 15.11
C SER A 278 6.77 2.15 14.69
N ILE A 279 5.95 1.81 15.69
CA ILE A 279 4.64 1.19 15.49
C ILE A 279 3.69 2.16 14.79
N ALA A 280 3.82 3.47 15.03
CA ALA A 280 2.99 4.48 14.38
C ALA A 280 3.19 4.49 12.86
N ARG A 281 4.45 4.44 12.43
CA ARG A 281 4.79 4.35 11.00
C ARG A 281 4.29 3.05 10.39
N PHE A 282 4.53 1.93 11.08
CA PHE A 282 4.04 0.63 10.64
C PHE A 282 2.52 0.64 10.44
N ALA A 283 1.77 1.15 11.41
CA ALA A 283 0.32 1.27 11.35
C ALA A 283 -0.15 2.18 10.19
N GLN A 284 0.52 3.31 9.95
CA GLN A 284 0.24 4.18 8.81
C GLN A 284 0.44 3.45 7.46
N MET A 285 1.51 2.66 7.34
CA MET A 285 1.76 1.86 6.14
C MET A 285 0.69 0.78 5.93
N MET A 286 0.31 0.08 7.00
CA MET A 286 -0.75 -0.95 6.95
C MET A 286 -2.12 -0.35 6.64
N TRP A 287 -2.44 0.82 7.21
CA TRP A 287 -3.67 1.54 6.92
C TRP A 287 -3.73 1.93 5.45
N ARG A 288 -2.68 2.59 4.93
CA ARG A 288 -2.61 3.02 3.53
C ARG A 288 -2.78 1.85 2.56
N LEU A 289 -2.15 0.71 2.84
CA LEU A 289 -2.22 -0.48 1.98
C LEU A 289 -3.62 -1.10 1.92
N ASN A 290 -4.33 -1.10 3.05
CA ASN A 290 -5.60 -1.82 3.20
C ASN A 290 -6.84 -0.93 3.13
N PHE A 291 -6.68 0.39 3.12
CA PHE A 291 -7.76 1.37 3.19
C PHE A 291 -8.89 1.06 2.20
N LEU A 292 -8.60 1.10 0.89
CA LEU A 292 -9.63 0.90 -0.13
C LEU A 292 -10.25 -0.51 -0.06
N ALA A 293 -9.42 -1.55 0.04
CA ALA A 293 -9.88 -2.94 0.07
C ALA A 293 -10.82 -3.20 1.26
N ALA A 294 -10.51 -2.65 2.44
CA ALA A 294 -11.35 -2.80 3.63
C ALA A 294 -12.73 -2.17 3.43
N PHE A 295 -12.80 -0.94 2.91
CA PHE A 295 -14.08 -0.26 2.68
C PHE A 295 -14.90 -0.94 1.58
N VAL A 296 -14.27 -1.40 0.50
CA VAL A 296 -14.96 -2.13 -0.57
C VAL A 296 -15.51 -3.47 -0.05
N CYS A 297 -14.77 -4.20 0.79
CA CYS A 297 -15.28 -5.43 1.41
C CYS A 297 -16.48 -5.16 2.32
N ILE A 298 -16.45 -4.06 3.08
CA ILE A 298 -17.55 -3.67 3.97
C ILE A 298 -18.80 -3.29 3.15
N VAL A 299 -18.63 -2.43 2.15
CA VAL A 299 -19.75 -1.92 1.33
C VAL A 299 -20.37 -3.02 0.49
N LEU A 300 -19.53 -3.88 -0.12
CA LEU A 300 -20.00 -4.98 -0.95
C LEU A 300 -20.30 -6.25 -0.13
N ASN A 301 -20.18 -6.25 1.20
CA ASN A 301 -20.34 -7.43 2.04
C ASN A 301 -19.60 -8.68 1.49
N ASN A 302 -18.35 -8.49 1.07
CA ASN A 302 -17.50 -9.53 0.47
C ASN A 302 -16.41 -9.96 1.46
N ASP A 303 -16.01 -11.23 1.39
CA ASP A 303 -14.86 -11.73 2.14
C ASP A 303 -13.56 -11.00 1.74
N TYR A 304 -12.72 -10.70 2.72
CA TYR A 304 -11.47 -9.98 2.47
C TYR A 304 -10.50 -10.75 1.54
N MET A 305 -10.65 -12.08 1.44
CA MET A 305 -9.91 -12.92 0.50
C MET A 305 -10.20 -12.66 -0.97
N PHE A 306 -11.33 -12.03 -1.33
CA PHE A 306 -11.54 -11.58 -2.72
C PHE A 306 -10.48 -10.57 -3.16
N TYR A 307 -9.91 -9.82 -2.21
CA TYR A 307 -8.83 -8.86 -2.44
C TYR A 307 -7.50 -9.37 -1.86
N TYR A 308 -7.19 -10.67 -2.03
CA TYR A 308 -6.10 -11.38 -1.34
C TYR A 308 -4.70 -10.74 -1.44
N ILE A 309 -4.44 -9.91 -2.45
CA ILE A 309 -3.18 -9.19 -2.62
C ILE A 309 -2.90 -8.30 -1.40
N CYS A 310 -3.89 -7.56 -0.90
CA CYS A 310 -3.76 -6.71 0.28
C CYS A 310 -3.36 -7.47 1.58
N PRO A 311 -4.08 -8.52 2.01
CA PRO A 311 -3.69 -9.33 3.16
C PRO A 311 -2.34 -10.00 2.97
N MET A 312 -2.03 -10.44 1.75
CA MET A 312 -0.75 -11.07 1.42
C MET A 312 0.43 -10.12 1.62
N HIS A 313 0.34 -8.89 1.11
CA HIS A 313 1.34 -7.86 1.35
C HIS A 313 1.45 -7.47 2.83
N THR A 314 0.31 -7.40 3.52
CA THR A 314 0.26 -7.16 4.98
C THR A 314 1.01 -8.25 5.74
N PHE A 315 0.74 -9.51 5.39
CA PHE A 315 1.38 -10.67 6.00
C PHE A 315 2.91 -10.66 5.80
N PHE A 316 3.38 -10.53 4.56
CA PHE A 316 4.83 -10.51 4.31
C PHE A 316 5.51 -9.28 4.92
N THR A 317 4.83 -8.13 4.99
CA THR A 317 5.37 -6.96 5.68
C THR A 317 5.50 -7.20 7.19
N LEU A 318 4.52 -7.87 7.81
CA LEU A 318 4.60 -8.31 9.21
C LEU A 318 5.77 -9.28 9.45
N MET A 319 5.98 -10.23 8.53
CA MET A 319 7.08 -11.19 8.62
C MET A 319 8.46 -10.51 8.55
N VAL A 320 8.66 -9.58 7.59
CA VAL A 320 9.89 -8.79 7.48
C VAL A 320 10.10 -7.93 8.73
N TYR A 321 9.05 -7.25 9.18
CA TYR A 321 9.10 -6.42 10.39
C TYR A 321 9.45 -7.24 11.62
N GLY A 322 8.83 -8.41 11.80
CA GLY A 322 9.11 -9.34 12.89
C GLY A 322 10.56 -9.83 12.85
N ALA A 323 11.03 -10.30 11.69
CA ALA A 323 12.39 -10.81 11.51
C ALA A 323 13.46 -9.77 11.86
N LEU A 324 13.25 -8.50 11.47
CA LEU A 324 14.21 -7.43 11.74
C LEU A 324 14.08 -6.81 13.14
N ARG A 325 12.88 -6.80 13.72
CA ARG A 325 12.63 -6.26 15.07
C ARG A 325 13.17 -7.18 16.16
N ILE A 326 13.04 -8.50 15.99
CA ILE A 326 13.62 -9.47 16.93
C ILE A 326 15.14 -9.31 16.89
N LEU A 327 15.79 -9.10 18.04
CA LEU A 327 17.25 -8.88 18.15
C LEU A 327 17.78 -7.77 17.23
N ASN A 328 17.10 -6.62 17.18
CA ASN A 328 17.48 -5.50 16.34
C ASN A 328 18.91 -4.97 16.60
N LYS A 329 19.40 -5.04 17.84
CA LYS A 329 20.74 -4.60 18.25
C LYS A 329 21.87 -5.36 17.54
N TYR A 330 21.62 -6.61 17.13
CA TYR A 330 22.62 -7.46 16.48
C TYR A 330 22.47 -7.51 14.95
N ASN A 331 21.59 -6.67 14.38
CA ASN A 331 21.41 -6.59 12.92
C ASN A 331 22.66 -6.11 12.19
N GLU A 332 23.69 -5.58 12.87
CA GLU A 332 24.94 -5.20 12.20
C GLU A 332 25.88 -6.39 11.95
N ILE A 333 25.66 -7.51 12.66
CA ILE A 333 26.48 -8.70 12.52
C ILE A 333 25.92 -9.55 11.37
N GLY A 334 26.72 -9.72 10.31
CA GLY A 334 26.32 -10.47 9.12
C GLY A 334 25.85 -11.90 9.41
N SER A 335 26.51 -12.60 10.34
CA SER A 335 26.12 -13.96 10.76
C SER A 335 24.73 -14.02 11.39
N VAL A 336 24.32 -12.96 12.11
CA VAL A 336 23.00 -12.90 12.75
C VAL A 336 21.91 -12.67 11.70
N ILE A 337 22.16 -11.83 10.69
CA ILE A 337 21.22 -11.68 9.56
C ILE A 337 21.11 -12.99 8.79
N ALA A 338 22.23 -13.64 8.48
CA ALA A 338 22.21 -14.93 7.78
C ALA A 338 21.40 -15.98 8.56
N LEU A 339 21.59 -16.06 9.87
CA LEU A 339 20.80 -16.92 10.75
C LEU A 339 19.32 -16.55 10.75
N LYS A 340 18.96 -15.26 10.72
CA LYS A 340 17.57 -14.80 10.62
C LYS A 340 16.93 -15.19 9.29
N MET A 341 17.66 -15.06 8.18
CA MET A 341 17.19 -15.50 6.85
C MET A 341 16.94 -17.01 6.84
N ALA A 342 17.89 -17.80 7.36
CA ALA A 342 17.74 -19.25 7.49
C ALA A 342 16.56 -19.62 8.40
N SER A 343 16.37 -18.90 9.50
CA SER A 343 15.22 -19.07 10.41
C SER A 343 13.90 -18.75 9.70
N CYS A 344 13.84 -17.72 8.86
CA CYS A 344 12.66 -17.41 8.06
C CYS A 344 12.32 -18.54 7.10
N PHE A 345 13.32 -19.12 6.41
CA PHE A 345 13.11 -20.30 5.57
C PHE A 345 12.58 -21.49 6.37
N LEU A 346 13.18 -21.78 7.53
CA LEU A 346 12.76 -22.87 8.40
C LEU A 346 11.32 -22.70 8.87
N ILE A 347 10.94 -21.49 9.32
CA ILE A 347 9.56 -21.19 9.76
C ILE A 347 8.57 -21.44 8.62
N ILE A 348 8.89 -21.03 7.39
CA ILE A 348 8.00 -21.27 6.25
C ILE A 348 7.84 -22.76 5.95
N ILE A 349 8.92 -23.52 5.95
CA ILE A 349 8.88 -24.97 5.76
C ILE A 349 8.01 -25.60 6.85
N LEU A 350 8.22 -25.23 8.11
CA LEU A 350 7.44 -25.77 9.23
C LEU A 350 5.95 -25.41 9.14
N VAL A 351 5.61 -24.18 8.74
CA VAL A 351 4.22 -23.72 8.70
C VAL A 351 3.47 -24.24 7.48
N TRP A 352 4.10 -24.36 6.30
CA TRP A 352 3.42 -24.77 5.05
C TRP A 352 3.61 -26.24 4.67
N GLU A 353 4.69 -26.91 5.08
CA GLU A 353 4.93 -28.31 4.70
C GLU A 353 4.44 -29.32 5.76
N VAL A 354 4.38 -28.92 7.04
CA VAL A 354 3.87 -29.79 8.09
C VAL A 354 2.33 -29.74 8.12
N PRO A 355 1.64 -30.88 7.91
CA PRO A 355 0.18 -30.91 7.93
C PRO A 355 -0.34 -30.51 9.32
N GLY A 356 -1.36 -29.64 9.35
CA GLY A 356 -2.02 -29.19 10.58
C GLY A 356 -1.39 -27.97 11.25
N VAL A 357 -0.09 -27.68 11.04
CA VAL A 357 0.56 -26.50 11.63
C VAL A 357 0.00 -25.20 11.04
N PHE A 358 -0.24 -25.17 9.73
CA PHE A 358 -0.87 -24.03 9.08
C PHE A 358 -2.22 -23.67 9.70
N GLU A 359 -3.12 -24.66 9.77
CA GLU A 359 -4.47 -24.46 10.33
C GLU A 359 -4.42 -24.02 11.79
N LEU A 360 -3.50 -24.57 12.59
CA LEU A 360 -3.32 -24.16 13.97
C LEU A 360 -2.91 -22.68 14.08
N VAL A 361 -1.88 -22.26 13.34
CA VAL A 361 -1.34 -20.88 13.36
C VAL A 361 -2.37 -19.87 12.85
N TRP A 362 -3.15 -20.24 11.84
CA TRP A 362 -4.09 -19.34 11.18
C TRP A 362 -5.52 -19.41 11.70
N SER A 363 -5.87 -20.41 12.53
CA SER A 363 -7.19 -20.55 13.14
C SER A 363 -7.70 -19.29 13.86
N PRO A 364 -6.88 -18.50 14.61
CA PRO A 364 -7.38 -17.30 15.27
C PRO A 364 -7.75 -16.18 14.28
N PHE A 365 -7.22 -16.24 13.06
CA PHE A 365 -7.42 -15.25 12.01
C PHE A 365 -8.51 -15.64 11.00
N MET A 366 -9.24 -16.74 11.23
CA MET A 366 -10.35 -17.18 10.37
C MET A 366 -11.44 -16.12 10.19
N PHE A 367 -11.63 -15.22 11.17
CA PHE A 367 -12.62 -14.15 11.04
C PHE A 367 -12.29 -13.17 9.89
N LEU A 368 -11.01 -13.02 9.54
CA LEU A 368 -10.52 -12.08 8.54
C LEU A 368 -10.07 -12.79 7.25
N LEU A 369 -9.42 -13.95 7.38
CA LEU A 369 -8.78 -14.65 6.27
C LEU A 369 -9.56 -15.89 5.80
N GLY A 370 -10.62 -16.27 6.52
CA GLY A 370 -11.49 -17.35 6.10
C GLY A 370 -12.37 -16.93 4.93
N CYS A 371 -12.42 -17.74 3.87
CA CYS A 371 -13.34 -17.56 2.76
C CYS A 371 -14.62 -18.35 3.03
N SER A 372 -15.79 -17.72 2.85
CA SER A 372 -17.08 -18.41 2.88
C SER A 372 -17.21 -19.23 1.59
N VAL A 373 -17.22 -20.57 1.73
CA VAL A 373 -17.29 -21.45 0.57
C VAL A 373 -18.76 -21.51 0.13
N THR A 374 -19.12 -20.72 -0.89
CA THR A 374 -20.50 -20.68 -1.44
C THR A 374 -20.86 -21.86 -2.36
N PHE A 375 -19.96 -22.80 -2.65
CA PHE A 375 -20.24 -23.83 -3.68
C PHE A 375 -20.11 -25.30 -3.26
N LEU A 376 -19.45 -25.66 -2.15
CA LEU A 376 -19.19 -27.08 -1.82
C LEU A 376 -19.22 -27.43 -0.32
N GLY A 377 -19.43 -26.46 0.58
CA GLY A 377 -19.49 -26.70 2.03
C GLY A 377 -20.91 -26.57 2.59
N PRO A 378 -21.20 -27.15 3.77
CA PRO A 378 -22.40 -26.76 4.52
C PRO A 378 -22.40 -25.24 4.70
N GLU A 379 -23.57 -24.62 4.51
CA GLU A 379 -23.68 -23.16 4.65
C GLU A 379 -23.13 -22.70 6.01
N GLY A 380 -22.22 -21.72 5.97
CA GLY A 380 -21.59 -21.15 7.16
C GLY A 380 -20.18 -21.65 7.52
N THR A 381 -19.61 -22.62 6.80
CA THR A 381 -18.20 -23.02 7.05
C THR A 381 -17.21 -22.10 6.32
N ARG A 382 -16.35 -21.39 7.08
CA ARG A 382 -15.21 -20.63 6.55
C ARG A 382 -14.01 -21.55 6.40
N SER A 383 -13.33 -21.50 5.24
CA SER A 383 -12.13 -22.31 4.98
C SER A 383 -10.89 -21.44 4.80
N LEU A 384 -9.76 -21.89 5.38
CA LEU A 384 -8.43 -21.31 5.17
C LEU A 384 -7.68 -21.91 3.97
N LYS A 385 -8.31 -22.85 3.24
CA LYS A 385 -7.70 -23.53 2.09
C LYS A 385 -7.23 -22.54 1.02
N GLU A 386 -8.04 -21.53 0.72
CA GLU A 386 -7.70 -20.51 -0.27
C GLU A 386 -6.50 -19.68 0.19
N TRP A 387 -6.49 -19.26 1.45
CA TRP A 387 -5.36 -18.55 2.06
C TRP A 387 -4.07 -19.39 2.02
N HIS A 388 -4.16 -20.69 2.34
CA HIS A 388 -3.06 -21.64 2.28
C HIS A 388 -2.46 -21.74 0.86
N VAL A 389 -3.31 -21.90 -0.15
CA VAL A 389 -2.86 -21.99 -1.55
C VAL A 389 -2.21 -20.70 -1.99
N ARG A 390 -2.86 -19.54 -1.79
CA ARG A 390 -2.37 -18.24 -2.27
C ARG A 390 -1.05 -17.84 -1.62
N THR A 391 -0.94 -17.97 -0.30
CA THR A 391 0.31 -17.69 0.41
C THR A 391 1.38 -18.72 0.14
N GLY A 392 0.99 -19.98 -0.04
CA GLY A 392 1.89 -21.07 -0.38
C GLY A 392 2.59 -20.85 -1.72
N LEU A 393 1.93 -20.21 -2.69
CA LEU A 393 2.51 -19.96 -4.01
C LEU A 393 3.71 -19.00 -3.98
N ASP A 394 3.69 -17.97 -3.13
CA ASP A 394 4.75 -16.94 -3.05
C ASP A 394 5.56 -17.01 -1.74
N ARG A 395 5.56 -18.16 -1.08
CA ARG A 395 6.12 -18.30 0.27
C ARG A 395 7.60 -17.94 0.37
N TYR A 396 8.43 -18.21 -0.64
CA TYR A 396 9.88 -17.96 -0.57
C TYR A 396 10.31 -16.58 -1.08
N ILE A 397 9.50 -15.93 -1.93
CA ILE A 397 9.99 -14.82 -2.74
C ILE A 397 10.30 -13.56 -1.93
N TRP A 398 9.56 -13.31 -0.85
CA TRP A 398 9.86 -12.19 0.05
C TRP A 398 11.21 -12.35 0.75
N ILE A 399 11.62 -13.57 1.10
CA ILE A 399 12.95 -13.83 1.70
C ILE A 399 14.05 -13.56 0.69
N ILE A 400 13.87 -13.96 -0.57
CA ILE A 400 14.80 -13.61 -1.66
C ILE A 400 14.89 -12.09 -1.82
N GLY A 401 13.77 -11.37 -1.71
CA GLY A 401 13.74 -9.91 -1.66
C GLY A 401 14.60 -9.33 -0.53
N MET A 402 14.53 -9.90 0.68
CA MET A 402 15.38 -9.47 1.80
C MET A 402 16.86 -9.74 1.55
N ILE A 403 17.21 -10.89 0.94
CA ILE A 403 18.59 -11.22 0.57
C ILE A 403 19.13 -10.19 -0.43
N TYR A 404 18.34 -9.84 -1.45
CA TYR A 404 18.73 -8.84 -2.44
C TYR A 404 18.93 -7.46 -1.81
N ALA A 405 18.08 -7.08 -0.85
CA ALA A 405 18.21 -5.84 -0.11
C ALA A 405 19.48 -5.80 0.76
N TYR A 406 19.87 -6.93 1.36
CA TYR A 406 21.12 -7.02 2.13
C TYR A 406 22.37 -6.86 1.26
N TYR A 407 22.39 -7.48 0.08
CA TYR A 407 23.53 -7.39 -0.85
C TYR A 407 23.50 -6.13 -1.74
N HIS A 408 22.43 -5.34 -1.71
CA HIS A 408 22.25 -4.15 -2.54
C HIS A 408 23.46 -3.18 -2.50
N PRO A 409 24.02 -2.79 -1.33
CA PRO A 409 25.18 -1.90 -1.27
C PRO A 409 26.47 -2.53 -1.84
N THR A 410 26.60 -3.85 -1.76
CA THR A 410 27.75 -4.59 -2.30
C THR A 410 27.69 -4.63 -3.82
N VAL A 411 26.50 -4.89 -4.38
CA VAL A 411 26.27 -4.87 -5.83
C VAL A 411 26.48 -3.48 -6.39
N GLU A 412 26.01 -2.44 -5.71
CA GLU A 412 26.26 -1.05 -6.11
C GLU A 412 27.76 -0.74 -6.21
N LYS A 413 28.55 -1.12 -5.20
CA LYS A 413 30.03 -0.97 -5.24
C LYS A 413 30.68 -1.76 -6.36
N TRP A 414 30.20 -2.97 -6.67
CA TRP A 414 30.73 -3.76 -7.80
C TRP A 414 30.39 -3.12 -9.15
N MET A 415 29.19 -2.57 -9.27
CA MET A 415 28.76 -1.83 -10.45
C MET A 415 29.60 -0.56 -10.64
N GLU A 416 29.92 0.17 -9.58
CA GLU A 416 30.83 1.31 -9.66
C GLU A 416 32.23 0.92 -10.15
N LYS A 417 32.82 -0.12 -9.57
CA LYS A 417 34.11 -0.65 -10.04
C LYS A 417 34.07 -1.11 -11.50
N LEU A 418 32.93 -1.60 -11.96
CA LEU A 418 32.71 -2.00 -13.35
C LEU A 418 32.60 -0.78 -14.29
N GLU A 419 31.97 0.31 -13.83
CA GLU A 419 31.89 1.55 -14.60
C GLU A 419 33.24 2.28 -14.69
N GLU A 420 34.10 2.16 -13.67
CA GLU A 420 35.46 2.70 -13.64
C GLU A 420 36.49 1.81 -14.40
N ALA A 421 36.10 0.61 -14.82
CA ALA A 421 36.95 -0.30 -15.57
C ALA A 421 37.19 0.17 -17.03
N GLU A 422 38.27 -0.34 -17.64
CA GLU A 422 38.56 -0.12 -19.06
C GLU A 422 37.35 -0.45 -19.95
N PHE A 423 37.17 0.34 -21.01
CA PHE A 423 36.02 0.25 -21.92
C PHE A 423 35.77 -1.17 -22.46
N LYS A 424 36.84 -1.88 -22.88
CA LYS A 424 36.76 -3.26 -23.38
C LYS A 424 36.28 -4.23 -22.31
N ARG A 425 36.84 -4.14 -21.09
CA ARG A 425 36.48 -5.01 -19.95
C ARG A 425 35.04 -4.74 -19.49
N ARG A 426 34.65 -3.46 -19.42
CA ARG A 426 33.29 -3.03 -19.07
C ARG A 426 32.25 -3.60 -20.03
N ILE A 427 32.46 -3.47 -21.34
CA ILE A 427 31.53 -4.00 -22.35
C ILE A 427 31.50 -5.53 -22.31
N SER A 428 32.66 -6.19 -22.20
CA SER A 428 32.74 -7.64 -22.14
C SER A 428 31.95 -8.21 -20.97
N ILE A 429 32.11 -7.67 -19.76
CA ILE A 429 31.38 -8.11 -18.56
C ILE A 429 29.87 -7.84 -18.70
N LYS A 430 29.48 -6.67 -19.23
CA LYS A 430 28.07 -6.33 -19.44
C LYS A 430 27.40 -7.25 -20.46
N LEU A 431 28.09 -7.54 -21.57
CA LEU A 431 27.60 -8.43 -22.61
C LEU A 431 27.51 -9.87 -22.09
N ALA A 432 28.50 -10.32 -21.32
CA ALA A 432 28.47 -11.63 -20.67
C ALA A 432 27.29 -11.74 -19.69
N ALA A 433 27.09 -10.75 -18.81
CA ALA A 433 25.97 -10.73 -17.88
C ALA A 433 24.61 -10.70 -18.58
N ALA A 434 24.47 -9.92 -19.67
CA ALA A 434 23.27 -9.88 -20.48
C ALA A 434 23.00 -11.23 -21.17
N SER A 435 24.04 -11.82 -21.78
CA SER A 435 23.96 -13.14 -22.43
C SER A 435 23.50 -14.23 -21.45
N VAL A 436 24.17 -14.34 -20.29
CA VAL A 436 23.80 -15.31 -19.26
C VAL A 436 22.35 -15.09 -18.78
N SER A 437 21.96 -13.84 -18.55
CA SER A 437 20.59 -13.52 -18.11
C SER A 437 19.55 -13.91 -19.16
N LEU A 438 19.82 -13.66 -20.45
CA LEU A 438 18.94 -14.04 -21.56
C LEU A 438 18.86 -15.56 -21.71
N THR A 439 19.97 -16.28 -21.62
CA THR A 439 19.98 -17.75 -21.68
C THR A 439 19.18 -18.36 -20.55
N VAL A 440 19.40 -17.92 -19.30
CA VAL A 440 18.64 -18.41 -18.13
C VAL A 440 17.16 -18.07 -18.26
N GLY A 441 16.82 -16.86 -18.69
CA GLY A 441 15.44 -16.45 -18.95
C GLY A 441 14.76 -17.28 -20.03
N TYR A 442 15.46 -17.58 -21.12
CA TYR A 442 14.96 -18.42 -22.21
C TYR A 442 14.71 -19.87 -21.75
N LEU A 443 15.67 -20.47 -21.03
CA LEU A 443 15.51 -21.81 -20.47
C LEU A 443 14.31 -21.87 -19.50
N TRP A 444 14.17 -20.87 -18.63
CA TRP A 444 13.01 -20.78 -17.74
C TRP A 444 11.70 -20.65 -18.51
N PHE A 445 11.67 -19.85 -19.59
CA PHE A 445 10.50 -19.69 -20.43
C PHE A 445 10.09 -21.01 -21.12
N GLU A 446 11.04 -21.71 -21.72
CA GLU A 446 10.77 -22.97 -22.42
C GLU A 446 10.35 -24.10 -21.48
N TYR A 447 11.05 -24.27 -20.34
CA TYR A 447 10.83 -25.42 -19.46
C TYR A 447 9.79 -25.18 -18.36
N ILE A 448 9.57 -23.94 -17.92
CA ILE A 448 8.71 -23.64 -16.77
C ILE A 448 7.50 -22.79 -17.17
N TYR A 449 7.67 -21.70 -17.91
CA TYR A 449 6.57 -20.77 -18.21
C TYR A 449 5.49 -21.38 -19.09
N LYS A 450 5.85 -22.21 -20.07
CA LYS A 450 4.91 -22.85 -21.00
C LYS A 450 4.15 -24.04 -20.39
N LEU A 451 4.44 -24.42 -19.15
CA LEU A 451 3.71 -25.48 -18.47
C LEU A 451 2.25 -25.09 -18.25
N ASP A 452 1.39 -26.10 -18.14
CA ASP A 452 0.00 -25.89 -17.77
C ASP A 452 -0.09 -25.21 -16.40
N SER A 453 -1.18 -24.45 -16.17
CA SER A 453 -1.33 -23.63 -14.97
C SER A 453 -1.27 -24.44 -13.66
N ILE A 454 -1.64 -25.73 -13.67
CA ILE A 454 -1.62 -26.58 -12.47
C ILE A 454 -0.19 -27.03 -12.17
N THR A 455 0.53 -27.50 -13.19
CA THR A 455 1.93 -27.91 -13.04
C THR A 455 2.82 -26.71 -12.72
N TYR A 456 2.60 -25.57 -13.39
CA TYR A 456 3.31 -24.32 -13.11
C TYR A 456 3.18 -23.89 -11.65
N GLN A 457 1.98 -23.97 -11.06
CA GLN A 457 1.74 -23.61 -9.65
C GLN A 457 2.59 -24.43 -8.67
N LYS A 458 2.94 -25.68 -8.99
CA LYS A 458 3.81 -26.50 -8.15
C LYS A 458 5.27 -26.02 -8.17
N TYR A 459 5.75 -25.57 -9.32
CA TYR A 459 7.13 -25.10 -9.52
C TYR A 459 7.31 -23.61 -9.21
N HIS A 460 6.24 -22.83 -9.27
CA HIS A 460 6.27 -21.38 -9.09
C HIS A 460 6.93 -20.91 -7.79
N PRO A 461 6.65 -21.50 -6.60
CA PRO A 461 7.31 -21.08 -5.35
C PRO A 461 8.84 -21.12 -5.41
N TYR A 462 9.40 -22.06 -6.18
CA TYR A 462 10.84 -22.32 -6.24
C TYR A 462 11.54 -21.59 -7.38
N THR A 463 10.80 -21.20 -8.42
CA THR A 463 11.37 -20.69 -9.68
C THR A 463 10.98 -19.24 -9.98
N SER A 464 10.04 -18.65 -9.22
CA SER A 464 9.55 -17.29 -9.44
C SER A 464 10.60 -16.19 -9.32
N TRP A 465 11.69 -16.43 -8.57
CA TRP A 465 12.80 -15.49 -8.44
C TRP A 465 13.61 -15.34 -9.73
N ILE A 466 13.66 -16.36 -10.58
CA ILE A 466 14.47 -16.38 -11.81
C ILE A 466 14.07 -15.25 -12.78
N PRO A 467 12.80 -15.13 -13.23
CA PRO A 467 12.40 -14.05 -14.12
C PRO A 467 12.59 -12.66 -13.49
N ILE A 468 12.45 -12.53 -12.17
CA ILE A 468 12.70 -11.29 -11.44
C ILE A 468 14.18 -10.91 -11.51
N THR A 469 15.08 -11.86 -11.25
CA THR A 469 16.53 -11.65 -11.37
C THR A 469 16.93 -11.29 -12.79
N VAL A 470 16.40 -11.99 -13.79
CA VAL A 470 16.66 -11.70 -15.21
C VAL A 470 16.22 -10.27 -15.55
N TYR A 471 15.02 -9.86 -15.12
CA TYR A 471 14.53 -8.51 -15.32
C TYR A 471 15.44 -7.46 -14.68
N ILE A 472 15.84 -7.66 -13.41
CA ILE A 472 16.74 -6.75 -12.70
C ILE A 472 18.10 -6.67 -13.39
N CYS A 473 18.68 -7.81 -13.79
CA CYS A 473 19.96 -7.85 -14.50
C CYS A 473 19.89 -7.06 -15.80
N LEU A 474 18.92 -7.36 -16.68
CA LEU A 474 18.77 -6.72 -17.98
C LEU A 474 18.53 -5.21 -17.87
N ARG A 475 17.70 -4.77 -16.91
CA ARG A 475 17.43 -3.35 -16.67
C ARG A 475 18.64 -2.58 -16.14
N ASN A 476 19.60 -3.27 -15.52
CA ASN A 476 20.81 -2.68 -14.98
C ASN A 476 22.07 -2.82 -15.87
N VAL A 477 21.99 -3.44 -17.05
CA VAL A 477 23.17 -3.65 -17.93
C VAL A 477 23.76 -2.33 -18.45
N THR A 478 22.91 -1.42 -18.95
CA THR A 478 23.38 -0.15 -19.53
C THR A 478 22.99 1.03 -18.65
N GLN A 479 23.88 2.02 -18.55
CA GLN A 479 23.58 3.29 -17.88
C GLN A 479 22.39 3.99 -18.54
N TYR A 480 22.23 3.82 -19.85
CA TYR A 480 21.07 4.28 -20.61
C TYR A 480 19.79 3.70 -19.98
N PHE A 481 19.59 2.37 -19.98
CA PHE A 481 18.39 1.75 -19.39
C PHE A 481 18.17 2.04 -17.89
N ARG A 482 19.21 2.46 -17.16
CA ARG A 482 19.11 2.92 -15.75
C ARG A 482 18.54 4.34 -15.59
N CYS A 483 18.83 5.24 -16.53
CA CYS A 483 18.45 6.64 -16.46
C CYS A 483 17.09 6.95 -17.09
N TYR A 484 16.54 6.05 -17.92
CA TYR A 484 15.22 6.22 -18.52
C TYR A 484 14.14 5.48 -17.74
N SER A 485 13.09 6.21 -17.37
CA SER A 485 11.84 5.62 -16.89
C SER A 485 10.65 6.36 -17.49
N LEU A 486 9.58 5.61 -17.70
CA LEU A 486 8.30 6.14 -18.13
C LEU A 486 7.52 6.64 -16.91
N THR A 487 7.48 7.96 -16.69
CA THR A 487 6.81 8.54 -15.51
C THR A 487 5.30 8.42 -15.54
N LEU A 488 4.69 7.95 -16.64
CA LEU A 488 3.26 7.63 -16.65
C LEU A 488 2.98 6.34 -15.85
N PHE A 489 3.95 5.43 -15.81
CA PHE A 489 3.86 4.19 -15.08
C PHE A 489 4.48 4.27 -13.67
N ALA A 490 5.15 5.38 -13.32
CA ALA A 490 5.77 5.59 -12.00
C ALA A 490 4.96 6.58 -11.17
#